data_AF-A0A2V7GU44-F1
#
_entry.id   AF-A0A2V7GU44-F1
#
_cell.length_a   1.000
_cell.length_b   1.000
_cell.length_c   1.000
_cell.angle_alpha   90.00
_cell.angle_beta   90.00
_cell.angle_gamma   90.00
#
_symmetry.space_group_name_H-M   'P 1'
#
loop_
_entity.id
_entity.type
_entity.pdbx_description
1 polymer ?
#
loop_
_entity_poly.entity_id
_entity_poly.type
_entity_poly.pdbx_seq_one_letter_code
_entity_poly.pdbx_strand_id
1 'polypeptide(L)'
;MAAALAVMVPAGLYGQTGNGAPSGPHFNLNIIGVSHDKSPNMNGSGNVIFVDLGTKTGDAVTTKILLSQSADGSFEVLDKNGTDGEASFALPVPGTYTVWARALGTPGGQSKIATCATFIDPTTGAATLLCSTDNEVFVRGTGKSSFRNVTNALTTITLVAGSPAELACGTPTVSLFATCLQDFLWQYDNNGLKLLQIRFYQS
;
A
#
# COMPACT_ATOMS: atom_id res chain seq x y z
N MET A 1 5.76 42.02 3.71
CA MET A 1 6.03 40.64 3.26
C MET A 1 6.74 39.94 4.41
N ALA A 2 6.08 39.01 5.10
CA ALA A 2 6.66 38.26 6.20
C ALA A 2 7.12 36.91 5.66
N ALA A 3 8.42 36.65 5.68
CA ALA A 3 8.99 35.35 5.33
C ALA A 3 8.84 34.42 6.55
N ALA A 4 8.02 33.38 6.41
CA ALA A 4 7.94 32.31 7.38
C ALA A 4 9.19 31.43 7.25
N LEU A 5 10.00 31.38 8.31
CA LEU A 5 11.10 30.43 8.45
C LEU A 5 10.51 29.02 8.66
N ALA A 6 10.66 28.15 7.68
CA ALA A 6 10.37 26.73 7.82
C ALA A 6 11.43 26.09 8.73
N VAL A 7 11.00 25.61 9.91
CA VAL A 7 11.83 24.78 10.79
C VAL A 7 11.93 23.40 10.16
N MET A 8 13.09 23.06 9.60
CA MET A 8 13.39 21.68 9.19
C MET A 8 13.63 20.85 10.45
N VAL A 9 12.72 19.93 10.74
CA VAL A 9 12.94 18.88 11.75
C VAL A 9 13.92 17.86 11.14
N PRO A 10 15.01 17.48 11.83
CA PRO A 10 15.90 16.46 11.31
C PRO A 10 15.15 15.12 11.29
N ALA A 11 15.16 14.45 10.12
CA ALA A 11 14.68 13.08 9.98
C ALA A 11 15.39 12.20 11.01
N GLY A 12 14.63 11.63 11.93
CA GLY A 12 15.18 10.77 12.98
C GLY A 12 15.88 9.56 12.38
N LEU A 13 17.14 9.33 12.73
CA LEU A 13 17.85 8.08 12.47
C LEU A 13 17.19 6.96 13.29
N TYR A 14 16.20 6.31 12.71
CA TYR A 14 15.56 5.17 13.36
C TYR A 14 16.53 3.99 13.44
N GLY A 15 16.92 3.62 14.66
CA GLY A 15 17.71 2.41 14.89
C GLY A 15 16.92 1.17 14.46
N GLN A 16 17.54 0.29 13.67
CA GLN A 16 16.97 -0.99 13.27
C GLN A 16 16.84 -1.90 14.50
N THR A 17 15.65 -2.43 14.75
CA THR A 17 15.39 -3.37 15.85
C THR A 17 15.64 -4.81 15.42
N GLY A 18 15.66 -5.75 16.37
CA GLY A 18 15.92 -7.17 16.10
C GLY A 18 14.93 -7.84 15.13
N ASN A 19 13.83 -7.19 14.73
CA ASN A 19 12.89 -7.69 13.72
C ASN A 19 13.07 -7.05 12.32
N GLY A 20 14.09 -6.22 12.13
CA GLY A 20 14.41 -5.56 10.85
C GLY A 20 13.58 -4.30 10.54
N ALA A 21 12.75 -3.81 11.48
CA ALA A 21 12.06 -2.54 11.34
C ALA A 21 12.73 -1.43 12.18
N PRO A 22 12.56 -0.16 11.75
CA PRO A 22 12.77 1.03 12.58
C PRO A 22 12.20 0.90 14.00
N SER A 23 12.85 1.54 14.95
CA SER A 23 12.31 1.78 16.29
C SER A 23 11.44 3.05 16.30
N GLY A 24 10.61 3.26 17.33
CA GLY A 24 9.83 4.49 17.50
C GLY A 24 8.35 4.39 17.13
N PRO A 25 7.60 5.50 17.26
CA PRO A 25 6.18 5.57 16.96
C PRO A 25 5.89 5.16 15.51
N HIS A 26 4.85 4.36 15.32
CA HIS A 26 4.42 3.93 13.99
C HIS A 26 2.93 3.58 13.97
N PHE A 27 2.32 3.76 12.80
CA PHE A 27 1.04 3.16 12.50
C PHE A 27 1.26 1.71 12.03
N ASN A 28 0.45 0.77 12.50
CA ASN A 28 0.53 -0.63 12.10
C ASN A 28 -0.75 -1.05 11.40
N LEU A 29 -0.69 -1.33 10.10
CA LEU A 29 -1.76 -1.94 9.32
C LEU A 29 -1.54 -3.46 9.22
N ASN A 30 -2.61 -4.22 9.45
CA ASN A 30 -2.62 -5.67 9.23
C ASN A 30 -3.60 -6.01 8.09
N ILE A 31 -3.12 -6.64 7.03
CA ILE A 31 -3.97 -7.22 5.98
C ILE A 31 -4.08 -8.72 6.27
N ILE A 32 -5.28 -9.19 6.62
CA ILE A 32 -5.53 -10.54 7.13
C ILE A 32 -6.35 -11.34 6.14
N GLY A 33 -5.78 -12.45 5.64
CA GLY A 33 -6.50 -13.40 4.81
C GLY A 33 -7.47 -14.25 5.63
N VAL A 34 -8.76 -14.22 5.28
CA VAL A 34 -9.82 -14.96 5.97
C VAL A 34 -10.53 -15.95 5.03
N SER A 35 -10.96 -17.09 5.55
CA SER A 35 -11.62 -18.15 4.77
C SER A 35 -13.12 -17.96 4.59
N HIS A 36 -13.68 -16.94 5.25
CA HIS A 36 -15.09 -16.62 5.21
C HIS A 36 -15.24 -15.11 5.12
N ASP A 37 -16.17 -14.71 4.27
CA ASP A 37 -16.55 -13.34 4.04
C ASP A 37 -16.86 -12.64 5.37
N LYS A 38 -16.53 -11.35 5.40
CA LYS A 38 -16.84 -10.48 6.51
C LYS A 38 -18.16 -9.76 6.26
N SER A 39 -18.73 -9.25 7.36
CA SER A 39 -19.97 -8.47 7.30
C SER A 39 -19.76 -7.21 6.44
N PRO A 40 -20.73 -6.81 5.59
CA PRO A 40 -20.59 -5.70 4.65
C PRO A 40 -20.30 -4.33 5.27
N ASN A 41 -20.58 -4.15 6.56
CA ASN A 41 -20.34 -2.90 7.28
C ASN A 41 -19.34 -3.14 8.41
N MET A 42 -18.07 -2.83 8.15
CA MET A 42 -16.99 -2.82 9.15
C MET A 42 -16.43 -1.41 9.38
N ASN A 43 -17.29 -0.40 9.35
CA ASN A 43 -16.92 0.98 9.66
C ASN A 43 -16.62 1.09 11.15
N GLY A 44 -15.39 1.48 11.50
CA GLY A 44 -15.00 1.75 12.89
C GLY A 44 -13.57 1.36 13.25
N SER A 45 -13.08 1.95 14.35
CA SER A 45 -11.74 1.83 14.97
C SER A 45 -10.99 0.52 14.71
N GLY A 46 -9.76 0.62 14.23
CA GLY A 46 -8.77 -0.48 14.20
C GLY A 46 -8.02 -0.56 12.87
N ASN A 47 -6.78 -1.02 12.92
CA ASN A 47 -5.85 -0.91 11.80
C ASN A 47 -5.74 -2.24 11.04
N VAL A 48 -6.88 -2.78 10.63
CA VAL A 48 -6.98 -4.11 10.02
C VAL A 48 -7.85 -4.05 8.78
N ILE A 49 -7.40 -4.68 7.70
CA ILE A 49 -8.20 -4.99 6.51
C ILE A 49 -8.28 -6.51 6.40
N PHE A 50 -9.49 -7.03 6.26
CA PHE A 50 -9.73 -8.45 5.96
C PHE A 50 -9.85 -8.61 4.45
N VAL A 51 -9.24 -9.64 3.91
CA VAL A 51 -9.27 -9.96 2.48
C VAL A 51 -9.51 -11.45 2.31
N ASP A 52 -10.01 -11.83 1.15
CA ASP A 52 -10.21 -13.25 0.88
C ASP A 52 -8.89 -14.01 0.93
N LEU A 53 -8.95 -15.17 1.56
CA LEU A 53 -7.85 -16.10 1.60
C LEU A 53 -7.87 -16.95 0.34
N GLY A 54 -7.06 -16.58 -0.64
CA GLY A 54 -6.78 -17.46 -1.77
C GLY A 54 -6.21 -18.82 -1.33
N THR A 55 -6.24 -19.78 -2.24
CA THR A 55 -5.76 -21.13 -1.93
C THR A 55 -4.29 -21.29 -2.29
N LYS A 56 -3.52 -22.02 -1.47
CA LYS A 56 -2.07 -22.21 -1.67
C LYS A 56 -1.70 -22.88 -3.01
N THR A 57 -2.66 -23.56 -3.64
CA THR A 57 -2.49 -24.41 -4.83
C THR A 57 -3.49 -24.06 -5.94
N GLY A 58 -4.24 -22.97 -5.81
CA GLY A 58 -5.25 -22.54 -6.77
C GLY A 58 -5.18 -21.03 -6.99
N ASP A 59 -6.28 -20.43 -7.44
CA ASP A 59 -6.28 -19.04 -7.90
C ASP A 59 -6.04 -18.06 -6.74
N ALA A 60 -5.21 -17.04 -7.01
CA ALA A 60 -5.09 -15.90 -6.14
C ALA A 60 -6.41 -15.12 -6.17
N VAL A 61 -6.81 -14.58 -5.02
CA VAL A 61 -7.96 -13.68 -4.95
C VAL A 61 -7.45 -12.26 -4.84
N THR A 62 -7.93 -11.39 -5.72
CA THR A 62 -7.52 -9.99 -5.79
C THR A 62 -8.50 -9.11 -5.03
N THR A 63 -7.98 -8.32 -4.10
CA THR A 63 -8.71 -7.22 -3.45
C THR A 63 -8.11 -5.89 -3.91
N LYS A 64 -8.97 -4.92 -4.24
CA LYS A 64 -8.55 -3.53 -4.46
C LYS A 64 -8.63 -2.76 -3.14
N ILE A 65 -7.51 -2.27 -2.65
CA ILE A 65 -7.48 -1.39 -1.49
C ILE A 65 -7.39 0.03 -2.01
N LEU A 66 -8.53 0.72 -2.07
CA LEU A 66 -8.65 2.10 -2.53
C LEU A 66 -7.88 3.04 -1.60
N LEU A 67 -7.11 3.94 -2.18
CA LEU A 67 -6.25 4.87 -1.45
C LEU A 67 -6.77 6.28 -1.59
N SER A 68 -6.91 6.96 -0.45
CA SER A 68 -7.22 8.38 -0.40
C SER A 68 -6.13 9.14 0.34
N GLN A 69 -5.92 10.39 -0.05
CA GLN A 69 -4.99 11.26 0.65
C GLN A 69 -5.68 11.83 1.90
N SER A 70 -5.04 11.63 3.04
CA SER A 70 -5.45 12.25 4.30
C SER A 70 -4.97 13.70 4.37
N ALA A 71 -5.89 14.62 4.65
CA ALA A 71 -5.61 16.05 4.71
C ALA A 71 -4.88 16.46 6.01
N ASP A 72 -5.05 15.72 7.10
CA ASP A 72 -4.44 16.01 8.41
C ASP A 72 -3.15 15.20 8.65
N GLY A 73 -2.71 14.42 7.65
CA GLY A 73 -1.51 13.59 7.74
C GLY A 73 -1.68 12.35 8.63
N SER A 74 -2.91 11.90 8.86
CA SER A 74 -3.22 10.66 9.57
C SER A 74 -3.20 9.42 8.66
N PHE A 75 -3.07 8.26 9.29
CA PHE A 75 -3.33 6.95 8.68
C PHE A 75 -4.66 6.42 9.21
N GLU A 76 -5.57 6.04 8.34
CA GLU A 76 -6.90 5.56 8.75
C GLU A 76 -7.41 4.46 7.83
N VAL A 77 -7.87 3.34 8.41
CA VAL A 77 -8.61 2.33 7.66
C VAL A 77 -10.06 2.78 7.57
N LEU A 78 -10.46 3.18 6.36
CA LEU A 78 -11.81 3.69 6.08
C LEU A 78 -12.80 2.54 5.87
N ASP A 79 -12.33 1.45 5.26
CA ASP A 79 -13.09 0.23 5.10
C ASP A 79 -12.17 -0.98 5.28
N LYS A 80 -12.63 -1.90 6.14
CA LYS A 80 -11.91 -3.10 6.53
C LYS A 80 -12.33 -4.33 5.71
N ASN A 81 -13.43 -4.26 4.96
CA ASN A 81 -14.06 -5.42 4.35
C ASN A 81 -13.58 -5.71 2.92
N GLY A 82 -12.32 -6.06 2.74
CA GLY A 82 -11.80 -6.48 1.44
C GLY A 82 -12.30 -7.83 0.88
N THR A 83 -13.19 -8.55 1.59
CA THR A 83 -13.75 -9.84 1.12
C THR A 83 -14.89 -9.67 0.12
N ASP A 84 -15.38 -8.45 -0.08
CA ASP A 84 -16.32 -8.14 -1.18
C ASP A 84 -15.61 -7.65 -2.45
N GLY A 85 -14.27 -7.66 -2.43
CA GLY A 85 -13.40 -7.25 -3.52
C GLY A 85 -12.78 -5.87 -3.34
N GLU A 86 -13.29 -5.02 -2.44
CA GLU A 86 -12.78 -3.66 -2.22
C GLU A 86 -12.59 -3.35 -0.74
N ALA A 87 -11.55 -2.58 -0.41
CA ALA A 87 -11.31 -2.02 0.91
C ALA A 87 -10.79 -0.60 0.74
N SER A 88 -10.68 0.18 1.82
CA SER A 88 -10.25 1.58 1.71
C SER A 88 -9.30 2.00 2.83
N PHE A 89 -8.26 2.73 2.46
CA PHE A 89 -7.22 3.21 3.39
C PHE A 89 -6.82 4.66 3.05
N ALA A 90 -6.83 5.51 4.07
CA ALA A 90 -6.35 6.88 3.98
C ALA A 90 -4.89 6.97 4.44
N LEU A 91 -4.09 7.69 3.66
CA LEU A 91 -2.65 7.83 3.83
C LEU A 91 -2.22 9.30 3.74
N PRO A 92 -1.20 9.73 4.50
CA PRO A 92 -0.59 11.05 4.32
C PRO A 92 0.04 11.21 2.93
N VAL A 93 0.47 12.43 2.61
CA VAL A 93 1.28 12.69 1.42
C VAL A 93 2.56 11.82 1.47
N PRO A 94 2.86 11.04 0.42
CA PRO A 94 4.12 10.30 0.32
C PRO A 94 5.36 11.17 0.54
N GLY A 95 6.42 10.57 1.08
CA GLY A 95 7.65 11.28 1.45
C GLY A 95 7.64 11.82 2.89
N THR A 96 6.48 11.87 3.55
CA THR A 96 6.36 12.19 4.98
C THR A 96 6.45 10.96 5.90
N TYR A 97 6.67 9.78 5.34
CA TYR A 97 6.78 8.53 6.07
C TYR A 97 7.59 7.47 5.30
N THR A 98 8.03 6.43 6.00
CA THR A 98 8.59 5.19 5.43
C THR A 98 7.69 4.00 5.70
N VAL A 99 7.64 3.06 4.76
CA VAL A 99 6.80 1.87 4.81
C VAL A 99 7.66 0.62 4.94
N TRP A 100 7.33 -0.22 5.94
CA TRP A 100 8.04 -1.45 6.23
C TRP A 100 7.05 -2.60 6.36
N ALA A 101 7.29 -3.69 5.64
CA ALA A 101 6.34 -4.79 5.60
C ALA A 101 6.98 -6.17 5.79
N ARG A 102 6.19 -7.12 6.28
CA ARG A 102 6.58 -8.54 6.40
C ARG A 102 5.40 -9.49 6.37
N ALA A 103 5.67 -10.72 5.91
CA ALA A 103 4.71 -11.83 5.92
C ALA A 103 4.66 -12.53 7.30
N LEU A 104 3.46 -12.67 7.87
CA LEU A 104 3.20 -13.34 9.14
C LEU A 104 2.18 -14.49 9.03
N GLY A 105 2.04 -15.25 10.12
CA GLY A 105 1.12 -16.38 10.25
C GLY A 105 1.69 -17.72 9.77
N THR A 106 0.79 -18.65 9.44
CA THR A 106 1.16 -20.02 9.05
C THR A 106 1.96 -20.04 7.74
N PRO A 107 3.10 -20.77 7.67
CA PRO A 107 3.89 -20.93 6.45
C PRO A 107 3.17 -21.48 5.22
N GLY A 108 3.72 -21.14 4.05
CA GLY A 108 3.34 -21.66 2.74
C GLY A 108 2.30 -20.83 1.98
N GLY A 109 2.06 -19.58 2.39
CA GLY A 109 1.24 -18.63 1.65
C GLY A 109 2.07 -17.47 1.12
N GLN A 110 1.56 -16.78 0.10
CA GLN A 110 2.18 -15.59 -0.44
C GLN A 110 1.16 -14.53 -0.84
N SER A 111 1.60 -13.29 -0.95
CA SER A 111 0.82 -12.22 -1.56
C SER A 111 1.66 -11.38 -2.48
N LYS A 112 1.02 -10.73 -3.45
CA LYS A 112 1.60 -9.69 -4.28
C LYS A 112 0.82 -8.40 -4.04
N ILE A 113 1.52 -7.29 -3.90
CA ILE A 113 0.91 -5.97 -3.82
C ILE A 113 1.55 -5.05 -4.84
N ALA A 114 0.73 -4.37 -5.62
CA ALA A 114 1.15 -3.39 -6.61
C ALA A 114 0.36 -2.10 -6.44
N THR A 115 1.04 -0.97 -6.57
CA THR A 115 0.38 0.34 -6.58
C THR A 115 -0.18 0.61 -7.97
N CYS A 116 -1.47 0.93 -8.05
CA CYS A 116 -2.19 1.16 -9.29
C CYS A 116 -2.96 2.49 -9.22
N ALA A 117 -3.32 3.01 -10.39
CA ALA A 117 -4.15 4.20 -10.53
C ALA A 117 -4.82 4.21 -11.91
N THR A 118 -5.87 5.00 -12.04
CA THR A 118 -6.53 5.28 -13.32
C THR A 118 -5.79 6.41 -14.04
N PHE A 119 -5.40 6.14 -15.28
CA PHE A 119 -4.99 7.17 -16.24
C PHE A 119 -6.16 7.52 -17.15
N ILE A 120 -6.41 8.81 -17.31
CA ILE A 120 -7.36 9.34 -18.29
C ILE A 120 -6.53 9.91 -19.44
N ASP A 121 -6.63 9.31 -20.62
CA ASP A 121 -5.96 9.81 -21.81
C ASP A 121 -6.54 11.20 -22.17
N PRO A 122 -5.73 12.28 -22.19
CA PRO A 122 -6.21 13.63 -22.45
C PRO A 122 -6.71 13.82 -23.90
N THR A 123 -6.34 12.93 -24.81
CA THR A 123 -6.70 12.99 -26.23
C THR A 123 -8.01 12.25 -26.49
N THR A 124 -8.17 11.06 -25.90
CA THR A 124 -9.32 10.17 -26.16
C THR A 124 -10.39 10.20 -25.07
N GLY A 125 -10.05 10.69 -23.88
CA GLY A 125 -10.90 10.61 -22.68
C GLY A 125 -11.02 9.19 -22.11
N ALA A 126 -10.28 8.21 -22.63
CA ALA A 126 -10.37 6.83 -22.19
C ALA A 126 -9.71 6.63 -20.82
N ALA A 127 -10.43 5.96 -19.92
CA ALA A 127 -9.91 5.56 -18.61
C ALA A 127 -9.26 4.19 -18.68
N THR A 128 -8.02 4.09 -18.18
CA THR A 128 -7.28 2.82 -18.10
C THR A 128 -6.69 2.65 -16.71
N LEU A 129 -6.97 1.53 -16.06
CA LEU A 129 -6.28 1.14 -14.84
C LEU A 129 -4.85 0.70 -15.19
N LEU A 130 -3.86 1.38 -14.65
CA LEU A 130 -2.46 1.02 -14.76
C LEU A 130 -1.90 0.62 -13.40
N CYS A 131 -1.07 -0.40 -13.39
CA CYS A 131 -0.37 -0.87 -12.20
C CYS A 131 1.13 -0.68 -12.38
N SER A 132 1.79 -0.29 -11.30
CA SER A 132 3.24 -0.12 -11.24
C SER A 132 3.95 -1.39 -11.70
N THR A 133 5.01 -1.21 -12.49
CA THR A 133 5.94 -2.29 -12.81
C THR A 133 6.79 -2.69 -11.60
N ASP A 134 6.94 -1.79 -10.63
CA ASP A 134 7.52 -2.08 -9.32
C ASP A 134 6.44 -2.58 -8.35
N ASN A 135 6.61 -3.79 -7.83
CA ASN A 135 5.65 -4.46 -6.97
C ASN A 135 6.36 -5.30 -5.90
N GLU A 136 5.67 -5.56 -4.80
CA GLU A 136 6.23 -6.35 -3.70
C GLU A 136 5.57 -7.72 -3.59
N VAL A 137 6.39 -8.76 -3.49
CA VAL A 137 5.94 -10.13 -3.24
C VAL A 137 6.34 -10.53 -1.82
N PHE A 138 5.38 -11.02 -1.06
CA PHE A 138 5.56 -11.44 0.32
C PHE A 138 5.32 -12.94 0.44
N VAL A 139 6.38 -13.72 0.60
CA VAL A 139 6.30 -15.17 0.81
C VAL A 139 6.46 -15.47 2.29
N ARG A 140 5.52 -16.23 2.87
CA ARG A 140 5.65 -16.73 4.25
C ARG A 140 6.38 -18.07 4.27
N GLY A 141 7.69 -18.01 4.53
CA GLY A 141 8.53 -19.17 4.84
C GLY A 141 8.37 -19.71 6.27
N THR A 142 9.15 -20.74 6.59
CA THR A 142 9.32 -21.24 7.96
C THR A 142 10.26 -20.33 8.75
N GLY A 143 10.16 -20.37 10.08
CA GLY A 143 11.04 -19.60 10.96
C GLY A 143 10.67 -18.11 11.10
N LYS A 144 11.69 -17.30 11.39
CA LYS A 144 11.53 -15.87 11.71
C LYS A 144 11.25 -15.04 10.46
N SER A 145 10.26 -14.16 10.56
CA SER A 145 9.95 -13.16 9.53
C SER A 145 10.39 -11.77 9.97
N SER A 146 11.15 -11.10 9.12
CA SER A 146 11.71 -9.77 9.36
C SER A 146 11.06 -8.74 8.42
N PHE A 147 10.98 -7.51 8.89
CA PHE A 147 10.56 -6.38 8.06
C PHE A 147 11.62 -6.04 7.01
N ARG A 148 11.16 -5.52 5.89
CA ARG A 148 11.98 -4.85 4.88
C ARG A 148 11.33 -3.53 4.49
N ASN A 149 12.15 -2.58 4.02
CA ASN A 149 11.67 -1.32 3.49
C ASN A 149 10.99 -1.57 2.13
N VAL A 150 9.74 -1.14 2.00
CA VAL A 150 8.91 -1.24 0.79
C VAL A 150 8.32 0.12 0.41
N THR A 151 8.94 1.21 0.89
CA THR A 151 8.45 2.58 0.74
C THR A 151 8.21 2.90 -0.73
N ASN A 152 9.20 2.68 -1.59
CA ASN A 152 9.09 3.03 -3.01
C ASN A 152 7.94 2.27 -3.69
N ALA A 153 7.91 0.95 -3.56
CA ALA A 153 6.89 0.13 -4.22
C ALA A 153 5.45 0.42 -3.78
N LEU A 154 5.24 0.80 -2.51
CA LEU A 154 3.90 1.11 -1.97
C LEU A 154 3.52 2.59 -2.03
N THR A 155 4.44 3.49 -2.40
CA THR A 155 4.16 4.94 -2.45
C THR A 155 4.43 5.59 -3.80
N THR A 156 4.84 4.80 -4.79
CA THR A 156 5.09 5.27 -6.15
C THR A 156 4.48 4.32 -7.18
N ILE A 157 4.29 4.84 -8.39
CA ILE A 157 3.91 4.07 -9.57
C ILE A 157 5.02 4.25 -10.60
N THR A 158 5.64 3.14 -11.00
CA THR A 158 6.58 3.11 -12.13
C THR A 158 5.82 2.78 -13.40
N LEU A 159 5.72 3.77 -14.27
CA LEU A 159 5.05 3.74 -15.56
C LEU A 159 5.92 3.04 -16.61
N VAL A 160 5.28 2.47 -17.63
CA VAL A 160 5.99 1.84 -18.74
C VAL A 160 6.57 2.94 -19.65
N ALA A 161 7.86 2.82 -19.97
CA ALA A 161 8.54 3.74 -20.86
C ALA A 161 7.86 3.82 -22.24
N GLY A 162 7.63 5.03 -22.73
CA GLY A 162 6.91 5.33 -23.97
C GLY A 162 5.39 5.20 -23.89
N SER A 163 4.82 4.88 -22.72
CA SER A 163 3.36 4.82 -22.57
C SER A 163 2.72 6.23 -22.59
N PRO A 164 1.45 6.36 -23.02
CA PRO A 164 0.74 7.64 -22.95
C PRO A 164 0.74 8.24 -21.54
N ALA A 165 0.68 7.41 -20.50
CA ALA A 165 0.72 7.84 -19.12
C ALA A 165 2.09 8.42 -18.73
N GLU A 166 3.20 7.79 -19.11
CA GLU A 166 4.54 8.34 -18.85
C GLU A 166 4.71 9.69 -19.55
N LEU A 167 4.33 9.78 -20.82
CA LEU A 167 4.42 11.02 -21.60
C LEU A 167 3.57 12.15 -20.99
N ALA A 168 2.38 11.82 -20.48
CA ALA A 168 1.50 12.78 -19.81
C ALA A 168 2.02 13.21 -18.43
N CYS A 169 2.61 12.29 -17.65
CA CYS A 169 3.18 12.58 -16.34
C CYS A 169 4.59 13.23 -16.43
N GLY A 170 5.28 13.09 -17.56
CA GLY A 170 6.61 13.65 -17.80
C GLY A 170 7.77 12.93 -17.09
N THR A 171 7.50 11.80 -16.43
CA THR A 171 8.49 11.01 -15.68
C THR A 171 8.09 9.53 -15.65
N PRO A 172 9.06 8.59 -15.67
CA PRO A 172 8.81 7.15 -15.56
C PRO A 172 8.31 6.72 -14.18
N THR A 173 8.52 7.53 -13.14
CA THR A 173 8.06 7.22 -11.78
C THR A 173 7.34 8.42 -11.20
N VAL A 174 6.12 8.18 -10.72
CA VAL A 174 5.28 9.18 -10.07
C VAL A 174 4.93 8.77 -8.65
N SER A 175 4.76 9.75 -7.76
CA SER A 175 4.26 9.51 -6.41
C SER A 175 2.79 9.10 -6.43
N LEU A 176 2.35 8.37 -5.40
CA LEU A 176 0.93 8.29 -5.06
C LEU A 176 0.34 9.71 -4.99
N PHE A 177 -0.90 9.87 -5.47
CA PHE A 177 -1.63 11.13 -5.56
C PHE A 177 -1.02 12.17 -6.52
N ALA A 178 -0.16 11.74 -7.46
CA ALA A 178 0.26 12.59 -8.56
C ALA A 178 -0.95 13.03 -9.41
N THR A 179 -1.03 14.32 -9.72
CA THR A 179 -2.19 14.93 -10.38
C THR A 179 -2.43 14.46 -11.82
N CYS A 180 -1.47 13.75 -12.43
CA CYS A 180 -1.63 13.15 -13.76
C CYS A 180 -2.40 11.82 -13.74
N LEU A 181 -2.71 11.27 -12.55
CA LEU A 181 -3.45 10.03 -12.34
C LEU A 181 -4.58 10.24 -11.32
N GLN A 182 -5.55 9.33 -11.30
CA GLN A 182 -6.71 9.37 -10.41
C GLN A 182 -7.00 7.96 -9.84
N ASP A 183 -7.94 7.83 -8.90
CA ASP A 183 -8.40 6.54 -8.36
C ASP A 183 -7.27 5.58 -7.95
N PHE A 184 -6.40 6.06 -7.07
CA PHE A 184 -5.25 5.29 -6.58
C PHE A 184 -5.72 4.09 -5.76
N LEU A 185 -5.06 2.95 -5.93
CA LEU A 185 -5.33 1.73 -5.18
C LEU A 185 -4.07 0.88 -5.00
N TRP A 186 -4.04 0.06 -3.96
CA TRP A 186 -3.18 -1.11 -3.93
C TRP A 186 -3.96 -2.32 -4.42
N GLN A 187 -3.48 -2.94 -5.50
CA GLN A 187 -3.98 -4.22 -5.95
C GLN A 187 -3.27 -5.30 -5.14
N TYR A 188 -4.03 -6.00 -4.29
CA TYR A 188 -3.52 -7.02 -3.38
C TYR A 188 -3.99 -8.40 -3.83
N ASP A 189 -3.09 -9.19 -4.37
CA ASP A 189 -3.34 -10.57 -4.78
C ASP A 189 -2.95 -11.50 -3.64
N ASN A 190 -3.94 -12.16 -3.02
CA ASN A 190 -3.70 -13.10 -1.94
C ASN A 190 -3.68 -14.54 -2.43
N ASN A 191 -2.54 -15.21 -2.28
CA ASN A 191 -2.36 -16.63 -2.56
C ASN A 191 -2.01 -17.36 -1.25
N GLY A 192 -3.00 -17.38 -0.34
CA GLY A 192 -2.92 -18.11 0.92
C GLY A 192 -2.10 -17.45 2.03
N LEU A 193 -1.68 -16.19 1.88
CA LEU A 193 -1.00 -15.46 2.95
C LEU A 193 -2.00 -15.12 4.08
N LYS A 194 -1.61 -15.45 5.32
CA LYS A 194 -2.47 -15.27 6.50
C LYS A 194 -2.47 -13.85 7.02
N LEU A 195 -1.30 -13.22 7.05
CA LEU A 195 -1.12 -11.87 7.55
C LEU A 195 0.02 -11.18 6.80
N LEU A 196 -0.26 -10.06 6.17
CA LEU A 196 0.74 -9.07 5.81
C LEU A 196 0.70 -7.96 6.86
N GLN A 197 1.80 -7.78 7.59
CA GLN A 197 1.94 -6.69 8.55
C GLN A 197 2.74 -5.57 7.92
N ILE A 198 2.18 -4.36 7.92
CA ILE A 198 2.76 -3.15 7.36
C ILE A 198 2.87 -2.11 8.47
N ARG A 199 4.03 -1.45 8.56
CA ARG A 199 4.30 -0.38 9.51
C ARG A 199 4.68 0.89 8.77
N PHE A 200 4.13 2.01 9.24
CA PHE A 200 4.39 3.34 8.71
C PHE A 200 5.05 4.17 9.80
N TYR A 201 6.24 4.66 9.53
CA TYR A 201 6.99 5.54 10.42
C TYR A 201 6.98 6.93 9.80
N GLN A 202 6.38 7.92 10.46
CA GLN A 202 6.47 9.31 10.01
C GLN A 202 7.93 9.76 10.03
N SER A 203 8.33 10.62 9.09
CA SER A 203 9.69 11.15 8.97
C SER A 203 9.90 12.42 9.76
#